data_AF-A0A966XM14-F1
#
_entry.id   AF-A0A966XM14-F1
#
_cell.length_a   1.000
_cell.length_b   1.000
_cell.length_c   1.000
_cell.angle_alpha   90.00
_cell.angle_beta   90.00
_cell.angle_gamma   90.00
#
_symmetry.space_group_name_H-M   'P 1'
#
loop_
_entity.id
_entity.type
_entity.pdbx_description
1 polymer ?
#
loop_
_entity_poly.entity_id
_entity_poly.type
_entity_poly.pdbx_seq_one_letter_code
_entity_poly.pdbx_strand_id
1 'polypeptide(L)'
;MIVFKKIRWKNFLSTGNAFTEIDFLRNQSTLIIGENGSGKSTLLDALCFSLYGKPFRKINKPLLVNTINKKDTVVELEFQISKHHYKVVRGIKPNVFEIYQNGNLLNQNADAREYQEYLERSVLKLNFKSFSQIVILGSASFTPFMQLPSGHRREVIEDLLDINIFSTMNSLLKDLLTVNKTEL
;
A
#
# COMPACT_ATOMS: atom_id res chain seq x y z
N MET A 1 -2.82 -11.04 -10.87
CA MET A 1 -1.81 -11.23 -9.80
C MET A 1 -0.77 -10.12 -9.93
N ILE A 2 -0.43 -9.44 -8.82
CA ILE A 2 0.58 -8.38 -8.80
C ILE A 2 1.96 -9.04 -8.76
N VAL A 3 2.86 -8.62 -9.65
CA VAL A 3 4.25 -9.08 -9.67
C VAL A 3 5.15 -7.89 -9.34
N PHE A 4 5.69 -7.86 -8.12
CA PHE A 4 6.68 -6.87 -7.73
C PHE A 4 7.99 -7.17 -8.46
N LYS A 5 8.57 -6.15 -9.12
CA LYS A 5 9.82 -6.30 -9.87
C LYS A 5 10.99 -5.80 -9.06
N LYS A 6 10.91 -4.56 -8.62
CA LYS A 6 12.02 -3.85 -8.00
C LYS A 6 11.50 -2.81 -7.03
N ILE A 7 12.20 -2.64 -5.93
CA ILE A 7 11.98 -1.54 -5.01
C ILE A 7 13.31 -0.87 -4.71
N ARG A 8 13.31 0.45 -4.63
CA ARG A 8 14.47 1.23 -4.21
C ARG A 8 14.07 2.36 -3.29
N TRP A 9 14.92 2.68 -2.32
CA TRP A 9 14.69 3.80 -1.42
C TRP A 9 15.99 4.45 -0.95
N LYS A 10 15.91 5.71 -0.55
CA LYS A 10 16.98 6.45 0.11
C LYS A 10 16.41 7.42 1.13
N ASN A 11 17.22 7.79 2.12
CA ASN A 11 16.84 8.69 3.22
C ASN A 11 15.54 8.29 3.92
N PHE A 12 15.24 6.99 3.95
CA PHE A 12 14.01 6.42 4.51
C PHE A 12 14.36 5.62 5.77
N LEU A 13 13.81 6.03 6.92
CA LEU A 13 14.18 5.49 8.24
C LEU A 13 15.71 5.52 8.43
N SER A 14 16.32 4.41 8.84
CA SER A 14 17.75 4.30 9.10
C SER A 14 18.62 4.22 7.83
N THR A 15 18.06 4.36 6.62
CA THR A 15 18.86 4.28 5.38
C THR A 15 19.45 5.63 4.99
N GLY A 16 20.68 5.60 4.49
CA GLY A 16 21.44 6.78 4.08
C GLY A 16 21.01 7.35 2.73
N ASN A 17 21.84 8.24 2.18
CA ASN A 17 21.54 8.98 0.94
C ASN A 17 21.81 8.19 -0.34
N ALA A 18 22.40 7.00 -0.24
CA ALA A 18 22.53 6.07 -1.35
C ALA A 18 21.26 5.24 -1.50
N PHE A 19 20.84 4.96 -2.73
CA PHE A 19 19.71 4.07 -2.98
C PHE A 19 20.06 2.65 -2.52
N THR A 20 19.26 2.13 -1.61
CA THR A 20 19.15 0.70 -1.37
C THR A 20 18.15 0.15 -2.38
N GLU A 21 18.54 -0.87 -3.14
CA GLU A 21 17.73 -1.48 -4.19
C GLU A 21 17.58 -2.99 -3.92
N ILE A 22 16.37 -3.51 -4.11
CA ILE A 22 16.07 -4.93 -4.08
C ILE A 22 15.34 -5.30 -5.37
N ASP A 23 15.90 -6.25 -6.10
CA ASP A 23 15.28 -6.89 -7.25
C ASP A 23 14.59 -8.18 -6.79
N PHE A 24 13.26 -8.20 -6.88
CA PHE A 24 12.44 -9.34 -6.48
C PHE A 24 12.41 -10.47 -7.51
N LEU A 25 12.83 -10.20 -8.76
CA LEU A 25 12.83 -11.18 -9.84
C LEU A 25 14.15 -11.94 -9.96
N ARG A 26 15.20 -11.48 -9.27
CA ARG A 26 16.51 -12.14 -9.30
C ARG A 26 16.43 -13.61 -8.88
N ASN A 27 15.63 -13.91 -7.87
CA ASN A 27 15.45 -15.24 -7.30
C ASN A 27 13.96 -15.54 -7.06
N GLN A 28 13.54 -16.80 -7.17
CA GLN A 28 12.16 -17.21 -6.85
C GLN A 28 11.79 -17.02 -5.36
N SER A 29 12.79 -17.09 -4.47
CA SER A 29 12.63 -16.84 -3.05
C SER A 29 13.84 -16.06 -2.55
N THR A 30 13.57 -15.01 -1.77
CA THR A 30 14.62 -14.13 -1.24
C THR A 30 14.58 -14.17 0.29
N LEU A 31 15.70 -14.56 0.90
CA LEU A 31 15.89 -14.53 2.35
C LEU A 31 16.71 -13.29 2.73
N ILE A 32 16.18 -12.47 3.64
CA ILE A 32 16.85 -11.26 4.13
C ILE A 32 17.32 -11.51 5.56
N ILE A 33 18.64 -11.52 5.75
CA ILE A 33 19.29 -11.75 7.04
C ILE A 33 19.97 -10.45 7.49
N GLY A 34 19.97 -10.20 8.79
CA GLY A 34 20.68 -9.07 9.39
C GLY A 34 20.38 -8.97 10.88
N GLU A 35 21.20 -8.22 11.61
CA GLU A 35 21.02 -7.97 13.04
C GLU A 35 19.73 -7.19 13.33
N ASN A 36 19.31 -7.15 14.60
CA ASN A 36 18.20 -6.27 14.99
C ASN A 36 18.59 -4.81 14.73
N GLY A 37 17.70 -4.05 14.09
CA GLY A 37 17.97 -2.68 13.68
C GLY A 37 18.64 -2.52 12.31
N SER A 38 19.06 -3.61 11.63
CA SER A 38 19.68 -3.56 10.28
C SER A 38 18.75 -3.14 9.13
N GLY A 39 17.48 -2.83 9.42
CA GLY A 39 16.54 -2.36 8.40
C GLY A 39 15.77 -3.46 7.67
N LYS A 40 15.73 -4.70 8.16
CA LYS A 40 14.90 -5.78 7.59
C LYS A 40 13.42 -5.37 7.45
N SER A 41 12.85 -4.78 8.50
CA SER A 41 11.47 -4.27 8.49
C SER A 41 11.31 -2.99 7.65
N THR A 42 12.40 -2.28 7.34
CA THR A 42 12.39 -1.08 6.49
C THR A 42 11.91 -1.42 5.08
N LEU A 43 12.22 -2.60 4.56
CA LEU A 43 11.68 -3.07 3.29
C LEU A 43 10.14 -3.12 3.30
N LEU A 44 9.55 -3.70 4.35
CA LEU A 44 8.09 -3.79 4.48
C LEU A 44 7.46 -2.40 4.60
N ASP A 45 8.09 -1.51 5.37
CA ASP A 45 7.63 -0.12 5.47
C ASP A 45 7.76 0.63 4.15
N ALA A 46 8.84 0.43 3.39
CA ALA A 46 9.02 1.04 2.08
C ALA A 46 7.97 0.55 1.08
N LEU A 47 7.68 -0.75 1.07
CA LEU A 47 6.65 -1.35 0.23
C LEU A 47 5.26 -0.75 0.55
N CYS A 48 4.86 -0.79 1.82
CA CYS A 48 3.59 -0.20 2.26
C CYS A 48 3.52 1.30 2.00
N PHE A 49 4.60 2.03 2.26
CA PHE A 49 4.66 3.47 2.03
C PHE A 49 4.49 3.79 0.54
N SER A 50 5.17 3.07 -0.35
CA SER A 50 5.05 3.28 -1.79
C SER A 50 3.62 3.05 -2.30
N LEU A 51 2.94 2.00 -1.84
CA LEU A 51 1.58 1.68 -2.30
C LEU A 51 0.51 2.57 -1.64
N TYR A 52 0.58 2.77 -0.33
CA TYR A 52 -0.52 3.33 0.49
C TYR A 52 -0.21 4.66 1.16
N GLY A 53 1.01 5.19 0.99
CA GLY A 53 1.47 6.41 1.67
C GLY A 53 1.60 6.25 3.19
N LYS A 54 1.49 5.03 3.71
CA LYS A 54 1.54 4.68 5.13
C LYS A 54 2.54 3.55 5.35
N PRO A 55 3.37 3.61 6.41
CA PRO A 55 4.27 2.52 6.77
C PRO A 55 3.48 1.30 7.27
N PHE A 56 4.11 0.12 7.25
CA PHE A 56 3.51 -1.09 7.83
C PHE A 56 3.43 -0.97 9.35
N ARG A 57 4.52 -0.51 9.98
CA ARG A 57 4.55 -0.22 11.41
C ARG A 57 3.75 1.06 11.71
N LYS A 58 3.13 1.15 12.89
CA LYS A 58 2.41 2.34 13.36
C LYS A 58 3.38 3.50 13.70
N ILE A 59 4.00 4.07 12.66
CA ILE A 59 4.97 5.17 12.74
C ILE A 59 4.38 6.40 12.07
N ASN A 60 4.54 7.57 12.69
CA ASN A 60 4.10 8.84 12.10
C ASN A 60 4.89 9.16 10.83
N LYS A 61 4.21 9.62 9.76
CA LYS A 61 4.81 9.91 8.45
C LYS A 61 6.09 10.79 8.54
N PRO A 62 6.18 11.85 9.37
CA PRO A 62 7.41 12.64 9.50
C PRO A 62 8.62 11.86 10.04
N LEU A 63 8.39 10.81 10.83
CA LEU A 63 9.44 9.95 11.39
C LEU A 63 9.99 8.93 10.38
N LEU A 64 9.39 8.84 9.19
CA LEU A 64 9.94 8.05 8.09
C LEU A 64 11.14 8.73 7.43
N VAL A 65 11.30 10.04 7.64
CA VAL A 65 12.45 10.79 7.13
C VAL A 65 13.68 10.43 7.95
N ASN A 66 14.78 10.11 7.27
CA ASN A 66 16.05 9.87 7.94
C ASN A 66 16.45 11.06 8.82
N THR A 67 16.81 10.78 10.07
CA THR A 67 17.08 11.81 11.09
C THR A 67 18.38 12.58 10.88
N ILE A 68 19.32 12.01 10.11
CA ILE A 68 20.61 12.64 9.78
C ILE A 68 20.44 13.56 8.58
N ASN A 69 19.90 13.03 7.47
CA ASN A 69 19.78 13.78 6.21
C ASN A 69 18.59 14.74 6.20
N LYS A 70 17.49 14.42 6.88
CA LYS A 70 16.29 15.26 7.11
C LYS A 70 15.53 15.75 5.87
N LYS A 71 15.94 15.34 4.67
CA LYS A 71 15.34 15.69 3.37
C LYS A 71 15.55 14.56 2.35
N ASP A 72 14.98 14.73 1.16
CA ASP A 72 15.18 13.88 -0.02
C ASP A 72 14.87 12.40 0.25
N THR A 73 13.89 12.13 1.12
CA THR A 73 13.35 10.80 1.32
C THR A 73 12.59 10.39 0.08
N VAL A 74 12.98 9.30 -0.55
CA VAL A 74 12.35 8.79 -1.76
C VAL A 74 12.24 7.28 -1.68
N VAL A 75 11.08 6.75 -2.05
CA VAL A 75 10.81 5.33 -2.25
C VAL A 75 10.19 5.15 -3.63
N GLU A 76 10.72 4.20 -4.39
CA GLU A 76 10.22 3.85 -5.71
C GLU A 76 9.93 2.36 -5.77
N LEU A 77 8.78 2.01 -6.33
CA LEU A 77 8.35 0.63 -6.50
C LEU A 77 7.94 0.41 -7.96
N GLU A 78 8.50 -0.62 -8.56
CA GLU A 78 8.15 -1.10 -9.89
C GLU A 78 7.45 -2.45 -9.77
N PHE A 79 6.29 -2.57 -10.39
CA PHE A 79 5.49 -3.79 -10.39
C PHE A 79 4.69 -3.93 -11.68
N GLN A 80 4.16 -5.12 -11.92
CA GLN A 80 3.34 -5.42 -13.08
C GLN A 80 2.02 -6.03 -12.63
N ILE A 81 0.94 -5.60 -13.28
CA ILE A 81 -0.38 -6.19 -13.13
C ILE A 81 -0.88 -6.56 -14.53
N SER A 82 -1.08 -7.85 -14.74
CA SER A 82 -1.43 -8.40 -16.06
C SER A 82 -0.40 -7.99 -17.11
N LYS A 83 -0.75 -7.11 -18.07
CA LYS A 83 0.15 -6.62 -19.13
C LYS A 83 0.71 -5.21 -18.86
N HIS A 84 0.23 -4.53 -17.81
CA HIS A 84 0.59 -3.16 -17.52
C HIS A 84 1.73 -3.08 -16.51
N HIS A 85 2.71 -2.24 -16.82
CA HIS A 85 3.84 -1.93 -15.97
C HIS A 85 3.55 -0.66 -15.19
N TYR A 86 3.72 -0.71 -13.88
CA TYR A 86 3.52 0.42 -13.00
C TYR A 86 4.80 0.76 -12.27
N LYS A 87 5.04 2.05 -12.13
CA LYS A 87 6.07 2.59 -11.23
C LYS A 87 5.46 3.64 -10.34
N VAL A 88 5.60 3.48 -9.04
CA VAL A 88 5.14 4.46 -8.05
C VAL A 88 6.35 5.09 -7.38
N VAL A 89 6.41 6.42 -7.38
CA VAL A 89 7.46 7.21 -6.73
C VAL A 89 6.82 8.04 -5.63
N ARG A 90 7.30 7.88 -4.40
CA ARG A 90 6.89 8.71 -3.28
C ARG A 90 8.06 9.36 -2.60
N GLY A 91 7.90 10.65 -2.30
CA GLY A 91 8.89 11.45 -1.61
C GLY A 91 8.36 12.14 -0.36
N ILE A 92 9.24 12.40 0.60
CA ILE A 92 9.00 13.31 1.72
C ILE A 92 10.12 14.34 1.73
N LYS A 93 9.73 15.63 1.75
CA LYS A 93 10.65 16.79 1.71
C LYS A 93 11.66 16.70 0.54
N PRO A 94 11.20 16.87 -0.73
CA PRO A 94 9.88 17.34 -1.16
C PRO A 94 8.80 16.25 -1.15
N ASN A 95 7.52 16.64 -1.02
CA ASN A 95 6.40 15.71 -1.10
C ASN A 95 6.15 15.37 -2.58
N VAL A 96 6.51 14.16 -2.98
CA VAL A 96 6.34 13.65 -4.34
C VAL A 96 5.37 12.48 -4.29
N PHE A 97 4.45 12.41 -5.24
CA PHE A 97 3.61 11.24 -5.45
C PHE A 97 3.31 11.10 -6.95
N GLU A 98 4.04 10.21 -7.61
CA GLU A 98 3.93 9.97 -9.05
C GLU A 98 3.58 8.51 -9.29
N ILE A 99 2.72 8.28 -10.29
CA ILE A 99 2.37 6.95 -10.77
C ILE A 99 2.61 6.96 -12.27
N TYR A 100 3.47 6.06 -12.74
CA TYR A 100 3.72 5.83 -14.15
C TYR A 100 3.03 4.55 -14.56
N GLN A 101 2.38 4.56 -15.73
CA GLN A 101 1.84 3.39 -16.38
C GLN A 101 2.52 3.23 -17.74
N ASN A 102 3.18 2.09 -17.96
CA ASN A 102 3.92 1.78 -19.18
C ASN A 102 4.93 2.88 -19.58
N GLY A 103 5.58 3.50 -18.60
CA GLY A 103 6.57 4.56 -18.80
C GLY A 103 6.00 5.98 -18.89
N ASN A 104 4.68 6.13 -19.08
CA ASN A 104 4.04 7.45 -19.10
C ASN A 104 3.54 7.83 -17.71
N LEU A 105 3.81 9.07 -17.30
CA LEU A 105 3.24 9.63 -16.08
C LEU A 105 1.73 9.71 -16.24
N LEU A 106 0.98 9.08 -15.33
CA LEU A 106 -0.46 9.25 -15.27
C LEU A 106 -0.78 10.72 -14.96
N ASN A 107 -1.93 11.19 -15.45
CA ASN A 107 -2.24 12.61 -15.40
C ASN A 107 -2.56 13.05 -13.96
N GLN A 108 -1.79 13.98 -13.39
CA GLN A 108 -1.92 14.46 -12.00
C GLN A 108 -2.98 15.56 -11.82
N ASN A 109 -3.94 15.69 -12.73
CA ASN A 109 -4.96 16.75 -12.69
C ASN A 109 -5.94 16.65 -11.50
N ALA A 110 -5.77 15.63 -10.66
CA ALA A 110 -6.63 15.25 -9.56
C ALA A 110 -5.89 15.42 -8.23
N ASP A 111 -6.64 15.76 -7.18
CA ASP A 111 -6.10 15.85 -5.81
C ASP A 111 -5.34 14.56 -5.44
N ALA A 112 -4.30 14.68 -4.61
CA ALA A 112 -3.49 13.52 -4.18
C ALA A 112 -4.34 12.38 -3.55
N ARG A 113 -5.52 12.72 -3.02
CA ARG A 113 -6.51 11.76 -2.51
C ARG A 113 -7.15 10.93 -3.62
N GLU A 114 -7.58 11.56 -4.71
CA GLU A 114 -8.16 10.86 -5.87
C GLU A 114 -7.11 9.97 -6.54
N TYR A 115 -5.87 10.46 -6.59
CA TYR A 115 -4.73 9.70 -7.11
C TYR A 115 -4.43 8.45 -6.28
N GLN A 116 -4.55 8.57 -4.95
CA GLN A 116 -4.46 7.43 -4.03
C GLN A 116 -5.62 6.45 -4.26
N GLU A 117 -6.85 6.96 -4.39
CA GLU A 117 -8.04 6.14 -4.58
C GLU A 117 -7.99 5.37 -5.90
N TYR A 118 -7.51 5.99 -6.97
CA TYR A 118 -7.26 5.32 -8.25
C TYR A 118 -6.26 4.16 -8.10
N LEU A 119 -5.13 4.39 -7.42
CA LEU A 119 -4.12 3.35 -7.19
C LEU A 119 -4.71 2.17 -6.41
N GLU A 120 -5.46 2.44 -5.33
CA GLU A 120 -6.03 1.38 -4.49
C GLU A 120 -7.18 0.64 -5.16
N ARG A 121 -8.15 1.35 -5.74
CA ARG A 121 -9.39 0.75 -6.28
C ARG A 121 -9.23 0.23 -7.71
N SER A 122 -8.54 0.95 -8.57
CA SER A 122 -8.46 0.61 -10.00
C SER A 122 -7.26 -0.27 -10.32
N VAL A 123 -6.11 0.00 -9.70
CA VAL A 123 -4.85 -0.70 -10.02
C VAL A 123 -4.64 -1.89 -9.08
N LEU A 124 -4.56 -1.67 -7.77
CA LEU A 124 -4.24 -2.70 -6.79
C LEU A 124 -5.41 -3.62 -6.48
N LYS A 125 -6.64 -3.09 -6.51
CA LYS A 125 -7.88 -3.76 -6.06
C LYS A 125 -7.79 -4.32 -4.64
N LEU A 126 -6.92 -3.73 -3.83
CA LEU A 126 -6.66 -4.15 -2.45
C LEU A 126 -6.39 -2.90 -1.63
N ASN A 127 -7.20 -2.68 -0.60
CA ASN A 127 -6.93 -1.63 0.37
C ASN A 127 -5.76 -2.00 1.29
N PHE A 128 -5.26 -1.01 2.02
CA PHE A 128 -4.11 -1.18 2.93
C PHE A 128 -4.29 -2.31 3.96
N LYS A 129 -5.50 -2.46 4.50
CA LYS A 129 -5.82 -3.46 5.52
C LYS A 129 -5.76 -4.87 4.94
N SER A 130 -6.44 -5.09 3.82
CA SER A 130 -6.45 -6.36 3.08
C SER A 130 -5.03 -6.73 2.61
N PHE A 131 -4.26 -5.77 2.10
CA PHE A 131 -2.86 -5.99 1.74
C PHE A 131 -2.00 -6.42 2.94
N SER A 132 -2.10 -5.70 4.06
CA SER A 132 -1.31 -5.98 5.26
C SER A 132 -1.66 -7.33 5.91
N GLN A 133 -2.87 -7.85 5.69
CA GLN A 133 -3.33 -9.11 6.28
C GLN A 133 -3.14 -10.31 5.35
N ILE A 134 -3.22 -10.12 4.04
CA ILE A 134 -3.14 -11.21 3.05
C ILE A 134 -1.72 -11.35 2.49
N VAL A 135 -1.05 -10.23 2.19
CA VAL A 135 0.23 -10.22 1.47
C VAL A 135 1.42 -10.23 2.44
N ILE A 136 1.31 -9.52 3.57
CA ILE A 136 2.38 -9.45 4.58
C ILE A 136 2.04 -10.39 5.73
N LEU A 137 2.88 -11.41 5.94
CA LEU A 137 2.80 -12.30 7.10
C LEU A 137 3.90 -11.88 8.10
N GLY A 138 3.53 -11.04 9.08
CA GLY A 138 4.46 -10.52 10.10
C GLY A 138 4.33 -11.25 11.44
N SER A 139 5.39 -11.30 12.27
CA SER A 139 5.35 -11.98 13.58
C SER A 139 4.86 -11.10 14.74
N ALA A 140 5.01 -9.78 14.68
CA ALA A 140 4.84 -8.89 15.85
C ALA A 140 3.46 -8.23 15.99
N SER A 141 2.64 -8.23 14.94
CA SER A 141 1.32 -7.55 14.93
C SER A 141 0.39 -8.14 13.88
N PHE A 142 0.47 -9.44 13.67
CA PHE A 142 -0.42 -10.16 12.77
C PHE A 142 -1.52 -10.80 13.60
N THR A 143 -2.75 -10.35 13.39
CA THR A 143 -3.92 -11.16 13.72
C THR A 143 -4.23 -11.95 12.46
N PRO A 144 -3.96 -13.27 12.43
CA PRO A 144 -4.24 -14.09 11.26
C PRO A 144 -5.65 -13.84 10.75
N PHE A 145 -5.83 -13.91 9.43
CA PHE A 145 -7.15 -13.77 8.82
C PHE A 145 -8.21 -14.64 9.54
N MET A 146 -7.85 -15.86 9.93
CA MET A 146 -8.70 -16.80 10.67
C MET A 146 -9.15 -16.31 12.05
N GLN A 147 -8.40 -15.40 12.67
CA GLN A 147 -8.67 -14.82 14.00
C GLN A 147 -9.33 -13.43 13.92
N LEU A 148 -9.54 -12.87 12.73
CA LEU A 148 -10.22 -11.58 12.58
C LEU A 148 -11.71 -11.70 12.97
N PRO A 149 -12.30 -10.64 13.57
CA PRO A 149 -13.75 -10.56 13.79
C PRO A 149 -14.54 -10.79 12.50
N SER A 150 -15.76 -11.34 12.62
CA SER A 150 -16.60 -11.71 11.48
C SER A 150 -16.82 -10.56 10.48
N GLY A 151 -17.08 -9.35 10.95
CA GLY A 151 -17.24 -8.16 10.10
C GLY A 151 -15.99 -7.84 9.28
N HIS A 152 -14.81 -7.85 9.91
CA HIS A 152 -13.55 -7.58 9.22
C HIS A 152 -13.13 -8.69 8.26
N ARG A 153 -13.42 -9.97 8.59
CA ARG A 153 -13.22 -11.06 7.64
C ARG A 153 -14.09 -10.88 6.40
N ARG A 154 -15.35 -10.48 6.59
CA ARG A 154 -16.29 -10.20 5.51
C ARG A 154 -15.78 -9.08 4.59
N GLU A 155 -15.33 -7.95 5.15
CA GLU A 155 -14.71 -6.85 4.38
C GLU A 155 -13.58 -7.36 3.47
N VAL A 156 -12.65 -8.15 4.03
CA VAL A 156 -11.49 -8.67 3.30
C VAL A 156 -11.91 -9.63 2.18
N ILE A 157 -12.95 -10.44 2.38
CA ILE A 157 -13.48 -11.35 1.35
C ILE A 157 -14.24 -10.59 0.27
N GLU A 158 -15.05 -9.60 0.65
CA GLU A 158 -15.80 -8.77 -0.32
C GLU A 158 -14.86 -7.98 -1.23
N ASP A 159 -13.77 -7.45 -0.67
CA ASP A 159 -12.70 -6.81 -1.44
C ASP A 159 -12.00 -7.78 -2.39
N LEU A 160 -11.64 -8.98 -1.91
CA LEU A 160 -10.92 -9.96 -2.69
C LEU A 160 -11.75 -10.53 -3.85
N LEU A 161 -13.06 -10.69 -3.64
CA LEU A 161 -14.00 -11.18 -4.64
C LEU A 161 -14.58 -10.07 -5.53
N ASP A 162 -14.27 -8.80 -5.26
CA ASP A 162 -14.82 -7.63 -5.97
C ASP A 162 -16.36 -7.57 -5.92
N ILE A 163 -16.95 -7.97 -4.78
CA ILE A 163 -18.41 -8.06 -4.57
C ILE A 163 -18.97 -6.99 -3.62
N ASN A 164 -18.19 -5.94 -3.38
CA ASN A 164 -18.57 -4.79 -2.53
C ASN A 164 -19.92 -4.14 -2.93
N ILE A 165 -20.34 -4.32 -4.19
CA ILE A 165 -21.62 -3.81 -4.69
C ILE A 165 -22.83 -4.30 -3.88
N PHE A 166 -22.82 -5.54 -3.36
CA PHE A 166 -23.93 -6.06 -2.57
C PHE A 166 -24.05 -5.36 -1.21
N SER A 167 -22.91 -4.99 -0.60
CA SER A 167 -22.89 -4.23 0.64
C SER A 167 -23.42 -2.80 0.42
N THR A 168 -23.07 -2.17 -0.70
CA THR A 168 -23.63 -0.86 -1.10
C THR A 168 -25.14 -0.95 -1.33
N MET A 169 -25.61 -1.95 -2.09
CA MET A 169 -27.03 -2.17 -2.34
C MET A 169 -27.82 -2.38 -1.04
N ASN A 170 -27.28 -3.15 -0.10
CA ASN A 170 -27.91 -3.37 1.20
C ASN A 170 -27.99 -2.08 2.04
N SER A 171 -26.98 -1.20 1.96
CA SER A 171 -27.03 0.10 2.63
C SER A 171 -28.14 0.98 2.05
N LEU A 172 -28.19 1.10 0.72
CA LEU A 172 -29.22 1.89 0.04
C LEU A 172 -30.63 1.39 0.36
N LEU A 173 -30.81 0.07 0.42
CA LEU A 173 -32.09 -0.54 0.79
C LEU A 173 -32.50 -0.19 2.23
N LYS A 174 -31.56 -0.18 3.18
CA LYS A 174 -31.84 0.25 4.56
C LYS A 174 -32.19 1.73 4.63
N ASP A 175 -31.53 2.57 3.86
CA ASP A 175 -31.80 4.00 3.81
C ASP A 175 -33.22 4.24 3.27
N LEU A 176 -33.59 3.57 2.17
CA LEU A 176 -34.94 3.61 1.59
C LEU A 176 -36.01 3.12 2.59
N LEU A 177 -35.76 2.01 3.30
CA LEU A 177 -36.67 1.51 4.34
C LEU A 177 -36.83 2.51 5.49
N THR A 178 -35.80 3.26 5.81
CA THR A 178 -35.83 4.28 6.87
C THR A 178 -36.67 5.47 6.42
N VAL A 179 -36.47 5.97 5.20
CA VAL A 179 -37.30 7.03 4.60
C VAL A 179 -38.77 6.64 4.59
N ASN A 180 -39.10 5.45 4.07
CA ASN A 180 -40.49 4.97 4.01
C ASN A 180 -41.16 4.85 5.38
N LYS A 181 -40.42 4.56 6.45
CA LYS A 181 -40.96 4.53 7.81
C LYS A 181 -41.23 5.91 8.41
N THR A 182 -40.60 6.95 7.87
CA THR A 182 -40.72 8.32 8.35
C THR A 182 -41.84 9.08 7.62
N GLU A 183 -42.20 8.61 6.42
CA GLU A 183 -43.31 9.14 5.61
C GLU A 183 -44.68 8.51 5.93
N LEU A 184 -44.72 7.48 6.78
CA LEU A 184 -45.92 6.83 7.34
C LEU A 184 -46.25 7.42 8.72
#